data_AF-A0A7C5U4E2-F1
#
_entry.id   AF-A0A7C5U4E2-F1
#
_cell.length_a   1.000
_cell.length_b   1.000
_cell.length_c   1.000
_cell.angle_alpha   90.00
_cell.angle_beta   90.00
_cell.angle_gamma   90.00
#
_symmetry.space_group_name_H-M   'P 1'
#
loop_
_entity.id
_entity.type
_entity.pdbx_description
1 polymer ?
#
loop_
_entity_poly.entity_id
_entity_poly.type
_entity_poly.pdbx_seq_one_letter_code
_entity_poly.pdbx_strand_id
1 'polypeptide(L)'
;MSEKQLEIPSAPIHRIIKKAGAARVSEDAADELRRILESVGALIAKEAFELAQYAGRRTVKKEDVERAAKTVLRNLPGTVN
;
A
#
# COMPACT_ATOMS: atom_id res chain seq x y z
N MET A 1 -19.25 -1.30 15.59
CA MET A 1 -18.02 -0.63 15.10
C MET A 1 -17.06 -1.74 14.73
N SER A 2 -17.04 -2.18 13.46
CA SER A 2 -16.19 -3.30 13.06
C SER A 2 -14.73 -2.90 13.20
N GLU A 3 -13.97 -3.63 14.01
CA GLU A 3 -12.52 -3.55 14.04
C GLU A 3 -12.04 -3.71 12.60
N LYS A 4 -11.43 -2.65 12.06
CA LYS A 4 -10.89 -2.66 10.71
C LYS A 4 -9.69 -3.61 10.75
N GLN A 5 -9.91 -4.87 10.38
CA GLN A 5 -8.85 -5.86 10.32
C GLN A 5 -7.87 -5.41 9.25
N LEU A 6 -6.70 -4.95 9.69
CA LEU A 6 -5.61 -4.56 8.80
C LEU A 6 -5.00 -5.85 8.24
N GLU A 7 -4.95 -5.94 6.91
CA GLU A 7 -4.49 -7.10 6.15
C GLU A 7 -3.01 -7.41 6.38
N ILE A 8 -2.21 -6.39 6.70
CA ILE A 8 -0.78 -6.55 6.94
C ILE A 8 -0.53 -6.77 8.44
N PRO A 9 0.15 -7.86 8.85
CA PRO A 9 0.57 -8.03 10.24
C PRO A 9 1.55 -6.93 10.68
N SER A 10 1.55 -6.55 11.96
CA SER A 10 2.43 -5.48 12.47
C SER A 10 3.92 -5.84 12.37
N ALA A 11 4.30 -7.10 12.60
CA ALA A 11 5.71 -7.53 12.63
C ALA A 11 6.51 -7.19 11.35
N PRO A 12 6.02 -7.46 10.12
CA PRO A 12 6.61 -6.94 8.89
C PRO A 12 6.85 -5.42 8.88
N ILE A 13 5.92 -4.65 9.42
CA ILE A 13 6.00 -3.19 9.45
C ILE A 13 7.12 -2.72 10.37
N HIS A 14 7.22 -3.29 11.58
CA HIS A 14 8.36 -3.04 12.46
C HIS A 14 9.70 -3.37 11.78
N ARG A 15 9.77 -4.45 10.98
CA ARG A 15 10.98 -4.80 10.22
C ARG A 15 11.30 -3.77 9.14
N ILE A 16 10.31 -3.23 8.43
CA ILE A 16 10.52 -2.17 7.44
C ILE A 16 11.11 -0.93 8.12
N ILE A 17 10.52 -0.48 9.23
CA ILE A 17 10.98 0.72 9.95
C ILE A 17 12.40 0.51 10.53
N LYS A 18 12.69 -0.66 11.10
CA LYS A 18 14.04 -0.98 11.60
C LYS A 18 15.07 -1.05 10.47
N LYS A 19 14.73 -1.60 9.31
CA LYS A 19 15.61 -1.62 8.13
C LYS A 19 15.88 -0.22 7.58
N ALA A 20 14.99 0.74 7.82
CA ALA A 20 15.23 2.15 7.52
C ALA A 20 16.20 2.83 8.50
N GLY A 21 16.68 2.12 9.53
CA GLY A 21 17.69 2.61 10.48
C GLY A 21 17.14 2.94 11.88
N ALA A 22 15.85 2.73 12.14
CA ALA A 22 15.29 2.97 13.47
C ALA A 22 15.75 1.92 14.48
N ALA A 23 16.31 2.35 15.61
CA ALA A 23 16.70 1.45 16.69
C ALA A 23 15.47 0.89 17.45
N ARG A 24 14.42 1.70 17.61
CA ARG A 24 13.17 1.37 18.29
C ARG A 24 11.99 1.86 17.46
N VAL A 25 10.85 1.20 17.62
CA VAL A 25 9.60 1.48 16.89
C VAL A 25 8.46 1.34 17.90
N SER A 26 7.62 2.36 18.05
CA SER A 26 6.38 2.26 18.84
C SER A 26 5.31 1.50 18.06
N GLU A 27 4.36 0.90 18.77
CA GLU A 27 3.20 0.24 18.15
C GLU A 27 2.42 1.24 17.28
N ASP A 28 2.16 2.45 17.78
CA ASP A 28 1.43 3.48 17.03
C ASP A 28 2.12 3.86 15.71
N ALA A 29 3.46 3.92 15.68
CA ALA A 29 4.19 4.22 14.46
C ALA A 29 4.12 3.06 13.44
N ALA A 30 4.15 1.82 13.92
CA ALA A 30 3.95 0.66 13.07
C ALA A 30 2.52 0.60 12.54
N ASP A 31 1.53 0.95 13.37
CA ASP A 31 0.13 0.98 13.00
C ASP A 31 -0.18 2.07 11.96
N GLU A 32 0.42 3.25 12.10
CA GLU A 32 0.24 4.32 11.13
C GLU A 32 0.86 3.96 9.77
N LEU A 33 2.10 3.47 9.76
CA LEU A 33 2.72 3.03 8.51
C LEU A 33 1.94 1.88 7.87
N ARG A 34 1.40 0.97 8.67
CA ARG A 34 0.53 -0.11 8.20
C ARG A 34 -0.69 0.42 7.46
N ARG A 35 -1.41 1.37 8.06
CA ARG A 35 -2.61 2.00 7.46
C ARG A 35 -2.27 2.69 6.16
N ILE A 36 -1.16 3.43 6.12
CA ILE A 36 -0.70 4.12 4.91
C ILE A 36 -0.38 3.11 3.81
N LEU A 37 0.39 2.06 4.11
CA LEU A 37 0.77 1.05 3.12
C LEU A 37 -0.44 0.30 2.56
N GLU A 38 -1.43 -0.03 3.39
CA GLU A 38 -2.67 -0.65 2.91
C GLU A 38 -3.48 0.29 2.02
N SER A 39 -3.56 1.56 2.40
CA SER A 39 -4.29 2.57 1.62
C SER A 39 -3.64 2.77 0.24
N VAL A 40 -2.31 2.92 0.20
CA VAL A 40 -1.54 3.03 -1.05
C VAL A 40 -1.63 1.73 -1.85
N GLY A 41 -1.49 0.58 -1.20
CA GLY A 41 -1.62 -0.73 -1.84
C GLY A 41 -2.98 -0.94 -2.50
N ALA A 42 -4.06 -0.53 -1.84
CA ALA A 42 -5.42 -0.61 -2.38
C ALA A 42 -5.62 0.30 -3.61
N LEU A 43 -5.07 1.52 -3.58
CA LEU A 43 -5.11 2.43 -4.74
C LEU A 43 -4.35 1.84 -5.94
N ILE A 44 -3.14 1.32 -5.72
CA ILE A 44 -2.34 0.69 -6.77
C ILE A 44 -3.04 -0.56 -7.31
N ALA A 45 -3.62 -1.39 -6.44
CA ALA A 45 -4.32 -2.61 -6.86
C ALA A 45 -5.55 -2.29 -7.72
N LYS A 46 -6.31 -1.25 -7.36
CA LYS A 46 -7.46 -0.80 -8.15
C LYS A 46 -7.05 -0.32 -9.53
N GLU A 47 -6.07 0.57 -9.61
CA GLU A 47 -5.56 1.09 -10.89
C GLU A 47 -4.97 -0.05 -11.76
N ALA A 48 -4.22 -0.98 -11.16
CA ALA A 48 -3.67 -2.13 -11.87
C ALA A 48 -4.78 -3.04 -12.43
N PHE A 49 -5.86 -3.23 -11.68
CA PHE A 49 -7.03 -3.96 -12.14
C PHE A 49 -7.72 -3.27 -13.31
N GLU A 50 -7.92 -1.95 -13.25
CA GLU A 50 -8.49 -1.17 -14.34
C GLU A 50 -7.63 -1.28 -15.62
N LEU A 51 -6.30 -1.15 -15.50
CA LEU A 51 -5.38 -1.35 -16.62
C LEU A 51 -5.49 -2.75 -17.25
N ALA A 52 -5.61 -3.80 -16.43
CA ALA A 52 -5.80 -5.16 -16.91
C ALA A 52 -7.14 -5.31 -17.67
N GLN A 53 -8.22 -4.73 -17.12
CA GLN A 53 -9.55 -4.74 -17.74
C GLN A 53 -9.56 -4.01 -19.09
N TYR A 54 -8.93 -2.82 -19.19
CA TYR A 54 -8.79 -2.10 -20.46
C TYR A 54 -8.00 -2.89 -21.51
N ALA A 55 -7.05 -3.72 -21.08
CA ALA A 55 -6.32 -4.64 -21.95
C ALA A 55 -7.08 -5.94 -22.28
N GLY A 56 -8.35 -6.07 -21.86
CA GLY A 56 -9.19 -7.25 -22.07
C GLY A 56 -8.77 -8.46 -21.24
N ARG A 57 -7.95 -8.28 -20.20
CA ARG A 57 -7.43 -9.35 -19.35
C ARG A 57 -8.13 -9.37 -18.00
N ARG A 58 -8.43 -10.57 -17.51
CA ARG A 58 -8.92 -10.78 -16.12
C ARG A 58 -7.78 -10.90 -15.09
N THR A 59 -6.56 -11.19 -15.56
CA THR A 59 -5.39 -11.36 -14.70
C THR A 59 -4.55 -10.10 -14.71
N VAL A 60 -4.37 -9.51 -13.53
CA VAL A 60 -3.42 -8.42 -13.27
C VAL A 60 -2.01 -8.99 -13.41
N LYS A 61 -1.20 -8.38 -14.28
CA LYS A 61 0.20 -8.75 -14.49
C LYS A 61 1.13 -7.76 -13.79
N LYS A 62 2.39 -8.14 -13.70
CA LYS A 62 3.46 -7.31 -13.14
C LYS A 62 3.49 -5.92 -13.80
N GLU A 63 3.34 -5.85 -15.12
CA GLU A 63 3.42 -4.58 -15.86
C GLU A 63 2.28 -3.64 -15.49
N ASP A 64 1.09 -4.16 -15.17
CA ASP A 64 -0.06 -3.37 -14.74
C ASP A 64 0.22 -2.73 -13.37
N VAL A 65 0.76 -3.50 -12.43
CA VAL A 65 1.14 -3.03 -11.09
C VAL A 65 2.24 -1.98 -11.16
N GLU A 66 3.26 -2.20 -11.99
CA GLU A 66 4.36 -1.23 -12.15
C GLU A 66 3.87 0.09 -12.76
N ARG A 67 2.95 0.04 -13.73
CA ARG A 67 2.35 1.25 -14.31
C ARG A 67 1.45 1.96 -13.31
N ALA A 68 0.59 1.21 -12.63
CA ALA A 68 -0.29 1.72 -11.60
C ALA A 68 0.49 2.40 -10.48
N ALA A 69 1.55 1.76 -9.97
CA ALA A 69 2.42 2.34 -8.94
C ALA A 69 3.03 3.66 -9.40
N LYS A 70 3.54 3.76 -10.64
CA LYS A 70 4.09 5.02 -11.17
C LYS A 70 3.05 6.13 -11.25
N THR A 71 1.82 5.80 -11.67
CA THR A 71 0.72 6.77 -11.77
C THR A 71 0.25 7.21 -10.39
N VAL A 72 -0.07 6.27 -9.52
CA VAL A 72 -0.60 6.52 -8.18
C VAL A 72 0.41 7.27 -7.32
N LEU A 73 1.68 6.84 -7.29
CA LEU A 73 2.70 7.49 -6.46
C LEU A 73 3.03 8.91 -6.94
N ARG A 74 2.90 9.19 -8.25
CA ARG A 74 3.06 10.55 -8.79
C ARG A 74 1.91 11.46 -8.38
N ASN A 75 0.70 10.91 -8.36
CA ASN A 75 -0.54 11.65 -8.14
C ASN A 75 -1.10 11.42 -6.74
N LEU A 76 -0.27 10.98 -5.79
CA LEU A 76 -0.69 10.75 -4.41
C LEU A 76 -1.41 12.02 -3.95
N PRO A 77 -2.73 11.98 -3.71
CA PRO A 77 -3.38 13.10 -3.08
C PRO A 77 -2.64 13.27 -1.77
N GLY A 78 -2.05 14.45 -1.55
CA GLY A 78 -1.43 14.80 -0.28
C GLY A 78 -2.41 14.38 0.79
N THR A 79 -2.04 13.36 1.57
CA THR A 79 -2.98 12.71 2.48
C THR A 79 -3.33 13.76 3.53
N VAL A 80 -4.53 14.35 3.37
CA VAL A 80 -5.33 14.96 4.44
C VAL A 80 -5.40 13.96 5.60
N ASN A 81 -5.21 14.31 6.87
CA ASN A 81 -5.28 15.61 7.56
C ASN A 81 -3.93 16.13 8.04
#